data_AF-A0A351G014-F1
#
_entry.id   AF-A0A351G014-F1
#
_cell.length_a   1.000
_cell.length_b   1.000
_cell.length_c   1.000
_cell.angle_alpha   90.00
_cell.angle_beta   90.00
_cell.angle_gamma   90.00
#
_symmetry.space_group_name_H-M   'P 1'
#
loop_
_entity.id
_entity.type
_entity.pdbx_description
1 polymer ?
#
loop_
_entity_poly.entity_id
_entity_poly.type
_entity_poly.pdbx_seq_one_letter_code
_entity_poly.pdbx_strand_id
1 'polypeptide(L)'
;MVAARLVWVATTSWELNMRLWWTTILLLPGISLMLHFGAFNLLTCCWRFLGAECDSVFRAPLKSNSLAEFWGKRWNLAFSEMTTLAVYRPLRGTWGNGPALWMAFVFSGVLHELAISVPVNAGYGWPLLYFALHGAGMIIESRWRVLADLIESQPIVGRIWTLAWLVIPLPILFHQPFLRGCVWPLIGIE
;
A
#
# COMPACT_ATOMS: atom_id res chain seq x y z
N MET A 1 5.62 31.67 35.81
CA MET A 1 6.61 30.65 35.37
C MET A 1 5.96 29.38 34.82
N VAL A 2 4.92 28.82 35.45
CA VAL A 2 4.25 27.60 34.96
C VAL A 2 3.60 27.79 33.58
N ALA A 3 2.84 28.87 33.37
CA ALA A 3 2.21 29.16 32.07
C ALA A 3 3.21 29.30 30.91
N ALA A 4 4.34 29.99 31.14
CA ALA A 4 5.39 30.13 30.14
C ALA A 4 6.04 28.78 29.80
N ARG A 5 6.22 27.88 30.79
CA ARG A 5 6.70 26.52 30.55
C ARG A 5 5.68 25.69 29.76
N LEU A 6 4.39 25.81 30.06
CA LEU A 6 3.34 25.11 29.32
C LEU A 6 3.26 25.58 27.86
N VAL A 7 3.34 26.90 27.62
CA VAL A 7 3.37 27.45 26.27
C VAL A 7 4.61 26.98 25.52
N TRP A 8 5.79 27.01 26.14
CA TRP A 8 7.03 26.54 25.52
C TRP A 8 6.99 25.04 25.18
N VAL A 9 6.46 24.20 26.08
CA VAL A 9 6.28 22.76 25.80
C VAL A 9 5.28 22.56 24.66
N ALA A 10 4.17 23.31 24.64
CA ALA A 10 3.17 23.23 23.58
C ALA A 10 3.73 23.66 22.22
N THR A 11 4.48 24.75 22.14
CA THR A 11 5.07 25.22 20.87
C THR A 11 6.17 24.28 20.39
N THR A 12 7.02 23.81 21.29
CA THR A 12 8.13 22.89 20.93
C THR A 12 7.60 21.53 20.49
N SER A 13 6.59 20.99 21.19
CA SER A 13 5.94 19.73 20.79
C SER A 13 5.17 19.86 19.47
N TRP A 14 4.53 21.00 19.23
CA TRP A 14 3.87 21.31 17.96
C TRP A 14 4.87 21.34 16.80
N GLU A 15 5.99 22.05 16.95
CA GLU A 15 7.04 22.11 15.93
C GLU A 15 7.66 20.74 15.66
N LEU A 16 7.93 19.94 16.69
CA LEU A 16 8.49 18.60 16.54
C LEU A 16 7.52 17.69 15.78
N ASN A 17 6.25 17.68 16.16
CA ASN A 17 5.22 16.91 15.47
C ASN A 17 5.08 17.35 14.01
N MET A 18 5.04 18.66 13.75
CA MET A 18 4.96 19.20 12.40
C MET A 18 6.14 18.75 11.53
N ARG A 19 7.37 18.82 12.06
CA ARG A 19 8.58 18.35 11.37
C ARG A 19 8.53 16.85 11.08
N LEU A 20 8.09 16.04 12.04
CA LEU A 20 7.91 14.59 11.87
C LEU A 20 6.90 14.27 10.75
N TRP A 21 5.77 14.97 10.71
CA TRP A 21 4.76 14.79 9.67
C TRP A 21 5.32 15.12 8.28
N TRP A 22 5.94 16.28 8.09
CA TRP A 22 6.52 16.67 6.80
C TRP A 22 7.63 15.72 6.36
N THR A 23 8.50 15.32 7.31
CA THR A 23 9.58 14.39 7.01
C THR A 23 9.02 13.04 6.58
N THR A 24 8.00 12.53 7.27
CA THR A 24 7.36 11.24 6.93
C THR A 24 6.68 11.28 5.55
N ILE A 25 5.97 12.38 5.24
CA ILE A 25 5.29 12.57 3.95
C ILE A 25 6.27 12.56 2.78
N LEU A 26 7.49 13.07 2.96
CA LEU A 26 8.52 13.08 1.92
C LEU A 26 9.35 11.79 1.90
N LEU A 27 9.65 11.25 3.08
CA LEU A 27 10.51 10.08 3.25
C LEU A 27 9.86 8.81 2.71
N LEU A 28 8.59 8.56 3.06
CA LEU A 28 7.90 7.33 2.66
C LEU A 28 7.84 7.16 1.14
N PRO A 29 7.45 8.18 0.33
CA PRO A 29 7.57 8.10 -1.11
C PRO A 29 9.01 7.88 -1.58
N GLY A 30 9.99 8.56 -0.99
CA GLY A 30 11.41 8.40 -1.36
C GLY A 30 11.91 6.97 -1.18
N ILE A 31 11.73 6.40 0.01
CA ILE A 31 12.09 5.01 0.32
C ILE A 31 11.31 4.05 -0.59
N SER A 32 10.00 4.30 -0.75
CA SER A 32 9.16 3.49 -1.62
C SER A 32 9.64 3.50 -3.07
N LEU A 33 10.04 4.65 -3.61
CA LEU A 33 10.56 4.74 -4.98
C LEU A 33 11.88 3.98 -5.14
N MET A 34 12.80 4.15 -4.19
CA MET A 34 14.09 3.44 -4.18
C MET A 34 13.91 1.93 -4.12
N LEU A 35 13.00 1.44 -3.26
CA LEU A 35 12.72 0.02 -3.12
C LEU A 35 12.01 -0.54 -4.36
N HIS A 36 10.86 0.04 -4.73
CA HIS A 36 9.96 -0.56 -5.71
C HIS A 36 10.42 -0.37 -7.16
N PHE A 37 11.00 0.79 -7.49
CA PHE A 37 11.45 1.11 -8.86
C PHE A 37 12.97 1.08 -9.02
N GLY A 38 13.73 1.04 -7.92
CA GLY A 38 15.18 0.82 -7.94
C GLY A 38 15.51 -0.65 -7.68
N ALA A 39 15.44 -1.07 -6.41
CA ALA A 39 15.93 -2.37 -5.95
C ALA A 39 15.23 -3.56 -6.64
N PHE A 40 13.89 -3.58 -6.73
CA PHE A 40 13.20 -4.69 -7.40
C PHE A 40 13.46 -4.75 -8.90
N ASN A 41 13.68 -3.62 -9.57
CA ASN A 41 14.10 -3.63 -10.97
C ASN A 41 15.50 -4.24 -11.13
N LEU A 42 16.46 -3.87 -10.28
CA LEU A 42 17.79 -4.50 -10.26
C LEU A 42 17.69 -6.01 -9.98
N LEU A 43 16.83 -6.42 -9.06
CA LEU A 43 16.58 -7.82 -8.77
C LEU A 43 16.05 -8.56 -10.01
N THR A 44 15.07 -8.00 -10.72
CA THR A 44 14.59 -8.61 -11.99
C THR A 44 15.67 -8.69 -13.05
N CYS A 45 16.56 -7.69 -13.15
CA CYS A 45 17.72 -7.74 -14.04
C CYS A 45 18.66 -8.89 -13.66
N CYS A 46 18.92 -9.10 -12.37
CA CYS A 46 19.74 -10.23 -11.90
C CYS A 46 19.11 -11.57 -12.27
N TRP A 47 17.79 -11.73 -12.08
CA TRP A 47 17.08 -12.95 -12.47
C TRP A 47 17.14 -13.21 -13.98
N ARG A 48 16.95 -12.18 -14.80
CA ARG A 48 17.10 -12.28 -16.26
C ARG A 48 18.53 -12.64 -16.66
N PHE A 49 19.53 -12.07 -15.98
CA PHE A 49 20.93 -12.41 -16.20
C PHE A 49 21.22 -13.89 -15.88
N LEU A 50 20.55 -14.45 -14.86
CA LEU A 50 20.60 -15.87 -14.53
C LEU A 50 19.75 -16.77 -15.45
N GLY A 51 19.13 -16.21 -16.49
CA GLY A 51 18.36 -16.95 -17.49
C GLY A 51 16.88 -17.14 -17.14
N ALA A 52 16.37 -16.50 -16.09
CA ALA A 52 14.94 -16.56 -15.76
C ALA A 52 14.13 -15.57 -16.61
N GLU A 53 13.02 -16.05 -17.18
CA GLU A 53 12.04 -15.20 -17.86
C GLU A 53 11.19 -14.45 -16.83
N CYS A 54 11.66 -13.28 -16.42
CA CYS A 54 10.95 -12.43 -15.45
C CYS A 54 10.46 -11.14 -16.11
N ASP A 55 9.20 -10.80 -15.89
CA ASP A 55 8.62 -9.52 -16.28
C ASP A 55 8.94 -8.40 -15.28
N SER A 56 8.67 -7.15 -15.66
CA SER A 56 8.72 -6.03 -14.71
C SER A 56 7.68 -6.21 -13.61
N VAL A 57 8.08 -6.01 -12.36
CA VAL A 57 7.21 -6.11 -11.17
C VAL A 57 6.22 -4.93 -11.09
N PHE A 58 6.60 -3.75 -11.60
CA PHE A 58 5.75 -2.54 -11.60
C PHE A 58 5.61 -1.95 -13.01
N ARG A 59 4.43 -1.47 -13.37
CA ARG A 59 4.13 -0.91 -14.71
C ARG A 59 3.36 0.42 -14.63
N ALA A 60 4.10 1.51 -14.40
CA ALA A 60 3.55 2.87 -14.30
C ALA A 60 2.27 2.95 -13.42
N PRO A 61 2.33 2.53 -12.14
CA PRO A 61 1.14 2.37 -11.29
C PRO A 61 0.37 3.68 -11.03
N LEU A 62 1.04 4.83 -11.06
CA LEU A 62 0.35 6.13 -10.93
C LEU A 62 -0.50 6.52 -12.15
N LYS A 63 -0.39 5.77 -13.26
CA LYS A 63 -1.25 5.96 -14.44
C LYS A 63 -2.57 5.18 -14.35
N SER A 64 -2.77 4.35 -13.32
CA SER A 64 -4.01 3.61 -13.11
C SER A 64 -5.21 4.53 -13.03
N ASN A 65 -6.28 4.14 -13.70
CA ASN A 65 -7.58 4.81 -13.63
C ASN A 65 -8.56 4.05 -12.73
N SER A 66 -8.27 2.82 -12.33
CA SER A 66 -9.13 2.04 -11.44
C SER A 66 -8.33 1.22 -10.43
N LEU A 67 -8.98 0.80 -9.34
CA LEU A 67 -8.36 -0.08 -8.35
C LEU A 67 -8.00 -1.44 -8.96
N ALA A 68 -8.87 -1.97 -9.82
CA ALA A 68 -8.60 -3.21 -10.53
C ALA A 68 -7.38 -3.12 -11.45
N GLU A 69 -7.19 -1.97 -12.12
CA GLU A 69 -6.00 -1.74 -12.95
C GLU A 69 -4.72 -1.62 -12.10
N PHE A 70 -4.80 -0.91 -10.97
CA PHE A 70 -3.65 -0.75 -10.08
C PHE A 70 -3.18 -2.09 -9.52
N TRP A 71 -4.03 -2.81 -8.80
CA TRP A 71 -3.65 -4.04 -8.11
C TRP A 71 -3.46 -5.23 -9.04
N GLY A 72 -4.21 -5.28 -10.15
CA GLY A 72 -4.20 -6.43 -11.06
C GLY A 72 -3.17 -6.33 -12.19
N LYS A 73 -2.76 -5.11 -12.59
CA LYS A 73 -1.99 -4.92 -13.85
C LYS A 73 -0.74 -4.06 -13.72
N ARG A 74 -0.56 -3.33 -12.61
CA ARG A 74 0.50 -2.31 -12.52
C ARG A 74 1.32 -2.31 -11.24
N TRP A 75 0.75 -2.79 -10.13
CA TRP A 75 1.39 -2.84 -8.84
C TRP A 75 1.76 -4.27 -8.47
N ASN A 76 3.04 -4.49 -8.16
CA ASN A 76 3.59 -5.75 -7.65
C ASN A 76 3.08 -7.02 -8.35
N LEU A 77 3.28 -7.10 -9.68
CA LEU A 77 2.72 -8.14 -10.54
C LEU A 77 3.11 -9.56 -10.14
N ALA A 78 4.36 -9.75 -9.69
CA ALA A 78 4.81 -11.05 -9.20
C ALA A 78 4.00 -11.51 -7.97
N PHE A 79 3.71 -10.59 -7.05
CA PHE A 79 2.89 -10.88 -5.88
C PHE A 79 1.41 -11.07 -6.24
N SER A 80 0.88 -10.26 -7.15
CA SER A 80 -0.49 -10.42 -7.67
C SER A 80 -0.67 -11.76 -8.38
N GLU A 81 0.34 -12.23 -9.12
CA GLU A 81 0.34 -13.55 -9.73
C GLU A 81 0.39 -14.67 -8.69
N MET A 82 1.31 -14.59 -7.72
CA MET A 82 1.41 -15.55 -6.62
C MET A 82 0.07 -15.69 -5.87
N THR A 83 -0.55 -14.59 -5.47
CA THR A 83 -1.85 -14.61 -4.77
C THR A 83 -2.98 -15.10 -5.68
N THR A 84 -2.92 -14.80 -6.98
CA THR A 84 -3.87 -15.32 -7.96
C THR A 84 -3.80 -16.85 -8.06
N LEU A 85 -2.60 -17.41 -8.11
CA LEU A 85 -2.37 -18.85 -8.21
C LEU A 85 -2.68 -19.57 -6.89
N ALA A 86 -2.23 -19.01 -5.76
CA ALA A 86 -2.33 -19.65 -4.46
C ALA A 86 -3.72 -19.56 -3.83
N VAL A 87 -4.46 -18.47 -4.08
CA VAL A 87 -5.71 -18.17 -3.37
C VAL A 87 -6.89 -17.97 -4.32
N TYR A 88 -6.76 -17.04 -5.26
CA TYR A 88 -7.91 -16.66 -6.10
C TYR A 88 -8.41 -17.80 -6.98
N ARG A 89 -7.53 -18.45 -7.77
CA ARG A 89 -7.92 -19.50 -8.71
C ARG A 89 -8.55 -20.71 -8.00
N PRO A 90 -7.96 -21.26 -6.92
CA PRO A 90 -8.58 -22.35 -6.17
C PRO A 90 -9.97 -22.00 -5.62
N LEU A 91 -10.12 -20.80 -5.04
CA LEU A 91 -11.38 -20.40 -4.40
C LEU A 91 -12.44 -19.93 -5.40
N ARG A 92 -12.04 -19.44 -6.58
CA ARG A 92 -12.98 -18.94 -7.60
C ARG A 92 -13.97 -20.01 -8.03
N GLY A 93 -13.53 -21.26 -8.18
CA GLY A 93 -14.38 -22.37 -8.62
C GLY A 93 -15.49 -22.72 -7.62
N THR A 94 -15.23 -22.55 -6.32
CA THR A 94 -16.15 -22.94 -5.26
C THR A 94 -16.96 -21.77 -4.71
N TRP A 95 -16.36 -20.58 -4.57
CA TRP A 95 -16.95 -19.42 -3.88
C TRP A 95 -17.32 -18.27 -4.84
N GLY A 96 -16.96 -18.38 -6.12
CA GLY A 96 -17.19 -17.34 -7.11
C GLY A 96 -16.20 -16.17 -7.05
N ASN A 97 -16.33 -15.23 -7.99
CA ASN A 97 -15.32 -14.19 -8.22
C ASN A 97 -15.14 -13.22 -7.03
N GLY A 98 -16.22 -12.74 -6.44
CA GLY A 98 -16.18 -11.71 -5.38
C GLY A 98 -15.51 -12.22 -4.10
N PRO A 99 -16.02 -13.29 -3.47
CA PRO A 99 -15.42 -13.85 -2.27
C PRO A 99 -13.97 -14.32 -2.49
N ALA A 100 -13.65 -14.94 -3.62
CA ALA A 100 -12.28 -15.35 -3.93
C ALA A 100 -11.33 -14.15 -4.05
N LEU A 101 -11.77 -13.05 -4.67
CA LEU A 101 -10.99 -11.82 -4.75
C LEU A 101 -10.75 -11.23 -3.37
N TRP A 102 -11.80 -11.13 -2.55
CA TRP A 102 -11.66 -10.62 -1.18
C TRP A 102 -10.70 -11.45 -0.34
N MET A 103 -10.77 -12.78 -0.45
CA MET A 103 -9.84 -13.69 0.23
C MET A 103 -8.39 -13.53 -0.22
N ALA A 104 -8.14 -13.27 -1.50
CA ALA A 104 -6.79 -12.99 -1.98
C ALA A 104 -6.22 -11.71 -1.33
N PHE A 105 -7.05 -10.68 -1.14
CA PHE A 105 -6.68 -9.46 -0.41
C PHE A 105 -6.47 -9.70 1.08
N VAL A 106 -7.32 -10.50 1.73
CA VAL A 106 -7.14 -10.90 3.13
C VAL A 106 -5.81 -11.64 3.32
N PHE A 107 -5.50 -12.59 2.43
CA PHE A 107 -4.22 -13.30 2.44
C PHE A 107 -3.04 -12.36 2.24
N SER A 108 -3.14 -11.40 1.31
CA SER A 108 -2.16 -10.32 1.16
C SER A 108 -1.99 -9.52 2.47
N GLY A 109 -3.09 -9.19 3.13
CA GLY A 109 -3.09 -8.48 4.41
C GLY A 109 -2.31 -9.23 5.48
N VAL A 110 -2.52 -10.55 5.62
CA VAL A 110 -1.76 -11.41 6.55
C VAL A 110 -0.27 -11.37 6.26
N LEU A 111 0.14 -11.43 4.99
CA LEU A 111 1.57 -11.34 4.64
C LEU A 111 2.16 -9.96 5.01
N HIS A 112 1.37 -8.90 4.93
CA HIS A 112 1.81 -7.57 5.36
C HIS A 112 1.82 -7.41 6.89
N GLU A 113 0.97 -8.10 7.64
CA GLU A 113 1.10 -8.18 9.10
C GLU A 113 2.45 -8.79 9.49
N LEU A 114 2.86 -9.87 8.79
CA LEU A 114 4.16 -10.51 9.03
C LEU A 114 5.33 -9.59 8.68
N ALA A 115 5.19 -8.74 7.66
CA ALA A 115 6.24 -7.84 7.21
C ALA A 115 6.31 -6.52 8.00
N ILE A 116 5.19 -6.03 8.55
CA ILE A 116 5.06 -4.69 9.13
C ILE A 116 4.82 -4.75 10.64
N SER A 117 3.82 -5.53 11.08
CA SER A 117 3.39 -5.57 12.49
C SER A 117 4.31 -6.44 13.35
N VAL A 118 4.74 -7.60 12.84
CA VAL A 118 5.60 -8.55 13.58
C VAL A 118 6.97 -7.97 13.95
N PRO A 119 7.72 -7.29 13.06
CA PRO A 119 9.04 -6.74 13.40
C PRO A 119 9.02 -5.72 14.55
N VAL A 120 7.93 -4.97 14.68
CA VAL A 120 7.74 -4.00 15.77
C VAL A 120 6.89 -4.54 16.91
N ASN A 121 6.44 -5.79 16.80
CA ASN A 121 5.54 -6.51 17.70
C ASN A 121 4.32 -5.67 18.16
N ALA A 122 3.76 -4.87 17.26
CA ALA A 122 2.69 -3.93 17.56
C ALA A 122 1.93 -3.55 16.28
N GLY A 123 0.69 -3.07 16.44
CA GLY A 123 -0.13 -2.63 15.30
C GLY A 123 -0.80 -3.76 14.51
N TYR A 124 -0.92 -4.95 15.12
CA TYR A 124 -1.63 -6.07 14.51
C TYR A 124 -3.05 -5.71 14.09
N GLY A 125 -3.42 -6.12 12.87
CA GLY A 125 -4.73 -5.92 12.27
C GLY A 125 -4.83 -4.71 11.35
N TRP A 126 -3.91 -3.73 11.46
CA TRP A 126 -3.96 -2.53 10.62
C TRP A 126 -3.60 -2.83 9.15
N PRO A 127 -2.45 -3.47 8.82
CA PRO A 127 -2.21 -3.94 7.45
C PRO A 127 -3.33 -4.81 6.90
N LEU A 128 -3.85 -5.76 7.70
CA LEU A 128 -4.94 -6.62 7.27
C LEU A 128 -6.19 -5.81 6.89
N LEU A 129 -6.56 -4.83 7.71
CA LEU A 129 -7.67 -3.93 7.44
C LEU A 129 -7.47 -3.14 6.15
N TYR A 130 -6.27 -2.61 5.91
CA TYR A 130 -5.96 -1.87 4.68
C TYR A 130 -6.26 -2.71 3.43
N PHE A 131 -5.76 -3.95 3.37
CA PHE A 131 -5.97 -4.81 2.22
C PHE A 131 -7.42 -5.31 2.12
N ALA A 132 -8.07 -5.64 3.25
CA ALA A 132 -9.48 -6.04 3.25
C ALA A 132 -10.39 -4.92 2.72
N LEU A 133 -10.11 -3.65 3.06
CA LEU A 133 -10.80 -2.48 2.52
C LEU A 133 -10.60 -2.34 1.01
N HIS A 134 -9.38 -2.53 0.52
CA HIS A 134 -9.10 -2.49 -0.92
C HIS A 134 -9.79 -3.63 -1.69
N GLY A 135 -9.81 -4.84 -1.13
CA GLY A 135 -10.56 -5.95 -1.71
C GLY A 135 -12.06 -5.65 -1.81
N ALA A 136 -12.64 -5.07 -0.76
CA ALA A 136 -14.03 -4.61 -0.78
C ALA A 136 -14.24 -3.47 -1.80
N GLY A 137 -13.33 -2.49 -1.84
CA GLY A 137 -13.35 -1.38 -2.79
C GLY A 137 -13.35 -1.86 -4.24
N MET A 138 -12.49 -2.83 -4.59
CA MET A 138 -12.49 -3.45 -5.91
C MET A 138 -13.78 -4.20 -6.25
N ILE A 139 -14.39 -4.88 -5.28
CA ILE A 139 -15.68 -5.54 -5.49
C ILE A 139 -16.77 -4.51 -5.73
N ILE A 140 -16.81 -3.42 -4.97
CA ILE A 140 -17.77 -2.33 -5.13
C ILE A 140 -17.59 -1.68 -6.51
N GLU A 141 -16.35 -1.35 -6.88
CA GLU A 141 -16.00 -0.81 -8.21
C GLU A 141 -16.49 -1.73 -9.33
N SER A 142 -16.31 -3.06 -9.19
CA SER A 142 -16.77 -4.03 -10.20
C SER A 142 -18.29 -4.24 -10.26
N ARG A 143 -19.02 -4.03 -9.16
CA ARG A 143 -20.46 -4.29 -9.07
C ARG A 143 -21.29 -3.04 -9.36
N TRP A 144 -20.78 -1.87 -9.04
CA TRP A 144 -21.48 -0.62 -9.23
C TRP A 144 -21.21 -0.07 -10.63
N ARG A 145 -22.03 -0.47 -11.60
CA ARG A 145 -21.89 -0.08 -13.02
C ARG A 145 -21.76 1.43 -13.23
N VAL A 146 -22.60 2.24 -12.58
CA VAL A 146 -22.53 3.71 -12.71
C VAL A 146 -21.16 4.26 -12.29
N LEU A 147 -20.57 3.72 -11.23
CA LEU A 147 -19.23 4.11 -10.79
C LEU A 147 -18.17 3.64 -11.79
N ALA A 148 -18.25 2.39 -12.25
CA ALA A 148 -17.35 1.84 -13.25
C ALA A 148 -17.39 2.65 -14.55
N ASP A 149 -18.58 2.93 -15.07
CA ASP A 149 -18.79 3.71 -16.30
C ASP A 149 -18.24 5.14 -16.16
N LEU A 150 -18.41 5.78 -15.00
CA LEU A 150 -17.85 7.11 -14.73
C LEU A 150 -16.32 7.10 -14.73
N ILE A 151 -15.72 6.11 -14.06
CA ILE A 151 -14.27 5.95 -13.95
C ILE A 151 -13.65 5.63 -15.32
N GLU A 152 -14.31 4.78 -16.11
CA GLU A 152 -13.86 4.39 -17.45
C GLU A 152 -14.03 5.52 -18.48
N SER A 153 -15.14 6.27 -18.42
CA SER A 153 -15.41 7.37 -19.35
C SER A 153 -14.56 8.62 -19.09
N GLN A 154 -14.13 8.85 -17.85
CA GLN A 154 -13.37 10.03 -17.45
C GLN A 154 -12.04 9.64 -16.78
N PRO A 155 -10.92 9.55 -17.52
CA PRO A 155 -9.64 9.09 -17.00
C PRO A 155 -9.12 9.89 -15.80
N ILE A 156 -9.38 11.20 -15.77
CA ILE A 156 -8.96 12.06 -14.64
C ILE A 156 -9.72 11.69 -13.37
N VAL A 157 -11.04 11.46 -13.47
CA VAL A 157 -11.88 11.05 -12.33
C VAL A 157 -11.41 9.69 -11.81
N GLY A 158 -11.19 8.73 -12.70
CA GLY A 158 -10.66 7.42 -12.31
C GLY A 158 -9.30 7.49 -11.64
N ARG A 159 -8.40 8.33 -12.15
CA ARG A 159 -7.08 8.53 -11.54
C ARG A 159 -7.18 9.16 -10.14
N ILE A 160 -8.01 10.19 -9.97
CA ILE A 160 -8.23 10.82 -8.65
C ILE A 160 -8.83 9.79 -7.69
N TRP A 161 -9.84 9.03 -8.13
CA TRP A 161 -10.46 7.95 -7.36
C TRP A 161 -9.43 6.93 -6.88
N THR A 162 -8.62 6.42 -7.80
CA THR A 162 -7.58 5.42 -7.51
C THR A 162 -6.54 5.98 -6.55
N LEU A 163 -6.02 7.19 -6.79
CA LEU A 163 -5.03 7.81 -5.91
C LEU A 163 -5.59 8.13 -4.52
N ALA A 164 -6.84 8.59 -4.43
CA ALA A 164 -7.50 8.85 -3.16
C ALA A 164 -7.60 7.56 -2.34
N TRP A 165 -8.02 6.46 -2.94
CA TRP A 165 -8.07 5.15 -2.28
C TRP A 165 -6.71 4.63 -1.86
N LEU A 166 -5.63 4.96 -2.56
CA LEU A 166 -4.29 4.54 -2.17
C LEU A 166 -3.71 5.39 -1.04
N VAL A 167 -3.92 6.71 -1.10
CA VAL A 167 -3.27 7.68 -0.20
C VAL A 167 -4.03 7.87 1.12
N ILE A 168 -5.37 7.97 1.08
CA ILE A 168 -6.17 8.25 2.28
C ILE A 168 -6.02 7.16 3.36
N PRO A 169 -6.16 5.86 3.06
CA PRO A 169 -5.98 4.80 4.06
C PRO A 169 -4.51 4.43 4.28
N LEU A 170 -3.55 5.06 3.61
CA LEU A 170 -2.13 4.74 3.74
C LEU A 170 -1.59 4.78 5.19
N PRO A 171 -2.04 5.69 6.08
CA PRO A 171 -1.65 5.68 7.50
C PRO A 171 -2.09 4.42 8.27
N ILE A 172 -3.08 3.68 7.76
CA ILE A 172 -3.47 2.38 8.31
C ILE A 172 -2.38 1.35 8.01
N LEU A 173 -1.88 1.32 6.76
CA LEU A 173 -0.82 0.39 6.36
C LEU A 173 0.49 0.69 7.10
N PHE A 174 0.89 1.96 7.16
CA PHE A 174 2.08 2.42 7.88
C PHE A 174 1.70 3.02 9.23
N HIS A 175 1.21 2.16 10.13
CA HIS A 175 0.79 2.57 11.46
C HIS A 175 1.96 3.16 12.28
N GLN A 176 1.63 4.00 13.25
CA GLN A 176 2.59 4.71 14.10
C GLN A 176 3.69 3.82 14.72
N PRO A 177 3.39 2.63 15.28
CA PRO A 177 4.44 1.74 15.78
C PRO A 177 5.49 1.35 14.73
N PHE A 178 5.08 1.11 13.48
CA PHE A 178 6.02 0.78 12.40
C PHE A 178 6.87 1.99 12.01
N LEU A 179 6.26 3.18 11.95
CA LEU A 179 7.00 4.41 11.65
C LEU A 179 8.10 4.66 12.70
N ARG A 180 7.77 4.52 13.98
CA ARG A 180 8.72 4.71 15.09
C ARG A 180 9.79 3.63 15.17
N GLY A 181 9.41 2.37 14.94
CA GLY A 181 10.33 1.23 15.10
C GLY A 181 11.25 1.01 13.90
N CYS A 182 10.79 1.34 12.68
CA CYS A 182 11.49 0.98 11.45
C CYS A 182 11.83 2.17 10.56
N VAL A 183 10.94 3.17 10.44
CA VAL A 183 11.11 4.22 9.41
C VAL A 183 11.91 5.41 9.93
N TRP A 184 11.53 5.97 11.08
CA TRP A 184 12.20 7.13 11.68
C TRP A 184 13.65 6.83 12.13
N PRO A 185 13.99 5.63 12.62
CA PRO A 185 15.38 5.30 12.93
C PRO A 185 16.31 5.31 11.71
N LEU A 186 15.81 5.04 10.50
CA LEU A 186 16.63 5.07 9.27
C LEU A 186 17.17 6.46 8.94
N ILE A 187 16.56 7.51 9.50
CA ILE A 187 16.96 8.90 9.30
C ILE A 187 17.49 9.56 10.59
N GLY A 188 17.77 8.74 11.61
CA GLY A 188 18.34 9.21 12.88
C GLY A 188 17.36 9.99 13.75
N ILE A 189 16.05 9.75 13.60
CA ILE A 189 15.03 10.29 14.48
C ILE A 189 14.60 9.16 15.45
N GLU A 190 14.98 9.30 16.71
CA GLU A 190 14.57 8.41 17.83
C GLU A 190 13.33 8.94 18.55
#